data_AF-A0A182KFR2-F1
#
_entry.id   AF-A0A182KFR2-F1
#
_cell.length_a   1.000
_cell.length_b   1.000
_cell.length_c   1.000
_cell.angle_alpha   90.00
_cell.angle_beta   90.00
_cell.angle_gamma   90.00
#
_symmetry.space_group_name_H-M   'P 1'
#
loop_
_entity.id
_entity.type
_entity.pdbx_description
1 polymer ?
#
loop_
_entity_poly.entity_id
_entity_poly.type
_entity_poly.pdbx_seq_one_letter_code
_entity_poly.pdbx_strand_id
1 'polypeptide(L)'
;MAVHSRKPSVRESSKPYGRNKINRSHRTAAKSPALKARPITAKRHRATSLQIRRSVPSSPFHHTRVAITDLDIPVDSRRLVLIDGENVAYNDITDEYIANRMYQAYQWFVANGHRAVVLCPEYLSRKLSGQTPYMQIEVITNIEDGHQNHSTNVPFERTVLQRADEDEAAIVSERSFSSSYGEYLDIVKNRVIGFSFFRESIFIPVDPYGRAGPWLREILRK
;
A
#
# COMPACT_ATOMS: atom_id res chain seq x y z
N MET A 1 37.58 40.27 44.40
CA MET A 1 38.74 40.55 43.53
C MET A 1 39.42 39.23 43.19
N ALA A 2 40.33 39.21 42.18
CA ALA A 2 40.73 38.01 41.38
C ALA A 2 39.56 37.47 40.52
N VAL A 3 39.60 37.34 39.18
CA VAL A 3 40.64 37.46 38.12
C VAL A 3 41.70 36.33 38.16
N HIS A 4 42.05 35.57 37.12
CA HIS A 4 41.72 35.51 35.67
C HIS A 4 40.81 34.26 35.34
N SER A 5 40.66 33.61 34.17
CA SER A 5 41.27 33.62 32.81
C SER A 5 40.24 33.24 31.69
N ARG A 6 40.68 32.74 30.50
CA ARG A 6 39.81 32.32 29.36
C ARG A 6 40.53 31.37 28.36
N LYS A 7 39.75 30.54 27.63
CA LYS A 7 40.04 29.89 26.31
C LYS A 7 41.10 28.74 26.25
N PRO A 8 41.18 27.93 25.16
CA PRO A 8 40.08 27.34 24.34
C PRO A 8 40.30 25.87 23.85
N SER A 9 39.24 25.26 23.27
CA SER A 9 39.20 24.31 22.13
C SER A 9 40.12 23.08 22.01
N VAL A 10 39.49 21.90 21.79
CA VAL A 10 39.82 20.95 20.69
C VAL A 10 38.48 20.47 20.07
N ARG A 11 38.46 20.16 18.76
CA ARG A 11 37.27 19.68 18.02
C ARG A 11 37.66 18.57 17.04
N GLU A 12 37.57 17.32 17.47
CA GLU A 12 37.77 16.09 16.66
C GLU A 12 37.08 14.91 17.39
N SER A 13 36.69 13.80 16.75
CA SER A 13 36.65 13.47 15.30
C SER A 13 35.47 12.51 15.01
N SER A 14 35.08 12.40 13.73
CA SER A 14 33.99 11.52 13.29
C SER A 14 34.39 10.04 13.29
N LYS A 15 33.63 9.19 13.99
CA LYS A 15 33.79 7.72 13.89
C LYS A 15 33.23 7.20 12.54
N PRO A 16 34.02 6.51 11.70
CA PRO A 16 33.54 5.98 10.42
C PRO A 16 32.69 4.72 10.59
N TYR A 17 31.76 4.50 9.66
CA TYR A 17 30.92 3.30 9.62
C TYR A 17 31.76 2.01 9.48
N GLY A 18 31.54 1.05 10.38
CA GLY A 18 32.16 -0.27 10.31
C GLY A 18 31.60 -1.11 9.15
N ARG A 19 32.40 -1.31 8.10
CA ARG A 19 32.08 -2.24 7.00
C ARG A 19 32.20 -3.70 7.48
N ASN A 20 31.15 -4.24 8.09
CA ASN A 20 31.03 -5.66 8.35
C ASN A 20 30.96 -6.44 7.02
N LYS A 21 32.07 -7.08 6.64
CA LYS A 21 32.16 -7.90 5.43
C LYS A 21 31.36 -9.19 5.64
N ILE A 22 30.29 -9.37 4.85
CA ILE A 22 29.54 -10.63 4.82
C ILE A 22 30.39 -11.68 4.08
N ASN A 23 30.91 -12.66 4.83
CA ASN A 23 31.61 -13.81 4.26
C ASN A 23 30.61 -14.71 3.50
N ARG A 24 30.54 -14.56 2.18
CA ARG A 24 29.85 -15.52 1.31
C ARG A 24 30.71 -16.79 1.21
N SER A 25 30.21 -17.90 1.75
CA SER A 25 30.85 -19.20 1.56
C SER A 25 30.73 -19.66 0.10
N HIS A 26 31.82 -20.21 -0.44
CA HIS A 26 31.82 -20.77 -1.80
C HIS A 26 31.04 -22.08 -1.81
N ARG A 27 29.82 -22.07 -2.37
CA ARG A 27 29.17 -23.31 -2.82
C ARG A 27 29.88 -23.82 -4.07
N THR A 28 30.23 -25.10 -4.07
CA THR A 28 30.97 -25.76 -5.15
C THR A 28 30.11 -25.96 -6.40
N ALA A 29 30.73 -25.86 -7.57
CA ALA A 29 30.04 -26.04 -8.84
C ALA A 29 29.74 -27.53 -9.12
N ALA A 30 28.48 -27.85 -9.41
CA ALA A 30 28.08 -29.17 -9.91
C ALA A 30 28.45 -29.31 -11.40
N LYS A 31 28.95 -30.49 -11.79
CA LYS A 31 29.42 -30.77 -13.16
C LYS A 31 28.26 -31.09 -14.11
N SER A 32 28.23 -30.44 -15.27
CA SER A 32 27.33 -30.82 -16.38
C SER A 32 27.84 -32.08 -17.10
N PRO A 33 27.00 -33.11 -17.33
CA PRO A 33 27.31 -34.21 -18.25
C PRO A 33 27.21 -33.78 -19.72
N ALA A 34 27.93 -34.47 -20.60
CA ALA A 34 28.10 -34.09 -22.01
C ALA A 34 27.00 -34.58 -22.97
N LEU A 35 26.92 -33.94 -24.14
CA LEU A 35 26.05 -34.30 -25.27
C LEU A 35 26.36 -35.72 -25.81
N LYS A 36 25.33 -36.43 -26.28
CA LYS A 36 25.45 -37.59 -27.17
C LYS A 36 24.48 -37.48 -28.35
N ALA A 37 24.84 -38.11 -29.47
CA ALA A 37 24.28 -37.84 -30.79
C ALA A 37 22.98 -38.60 -31.13
N ARG A 38 22.33 -38.14 -32.21
CA ARG A 38 21.11 -38.72 -32.81
C ARG A 38 21.42 -39.97 -33.65
N PRO A 39 20.45 -40.88 -33.82
CA PRO A 39 20.21 -41.58 -35.07
C PRO A 39 19.03 -40.96 -35.86
N ILE A 40 18.82 -41.41 -37.10
CA ILE A 40 17.85 -40.88 -38.07
C ILE A 40 16.87 -41.98 -38.48
N THR A 41 15.57 -41.69 -38.49
CA THR A 41 14.52 -42.46 -39.21
C THR A 41 13.49 -41.52 -39.84
N ALA A 42 12.65 -42.05 -40.74
CA ALA A 42 12.17 -41.29 -41.90
C ALA A 42 10.70 -40.81 -41.87
N LYS A 43 10.41 -39.93 -42.85
CA LYS A 43 9.12 -39.27 -43.16
C LYS A 43 7.90 -40.21 -43.17
N ARG A 44 6.74 -39.66 -42.82
CA ARG A 44 5.48 -39.97 -43.52
C ARG A 44 4.55 -38.76 -43.53
N HIS A 45 4.03 -38.40 -44.71
CA HIS A 45 3.07 -37.30 -44.88
C HIS A 45 1.63 -37.83 -44.70
N ARG A 46 0.72 -37.00 -44.16
CA ARG A 46 -0.71 -37.03 -44.54
C ARG A 46 -1.29 -35.61 -44.52
N ALA A 47 -2.41 -35.45 -45.22
CA ALA A 47 -2.84 -34.16 -45.76
C ALA A 47 -3.63 -33.26 -44.79
N THR A 48 -3.63 -31.99 -45.17
CA THR A 48 -4.44 -30.86 -44.70
C THR A 48 -5.92 -31.14 -44.45
N SER A 49 -6.46 -30.54 -43.39
CA SER A 49 -7.83 -30.02 -43.35
C SER A 49 -7.81 -28.59 -42.82
N LEU A 50 -8.20 -27.62 -43.67
CA LEU A 50 -8.23 -26.20 -43.31
C LEU A 50 -9.56 -25.84 -42.65
N GLN A 51 -9.63 -25.92 -41.32
CA GLN A 51 -10.71 -25.26 -40.58
C GLN A 51 -10.45 -23.75 -40.52
N ILE A 52 -11.29 -22.98 -41.21
CA ILE A 52 -11.25 -21.52 -41.22
C ILE A 52 -11.73 -21.01 -39.85
N ARG A 53 -10.81 -20.87 -38.90
CA ARG A 53 -11.06 -20.11 -37.67
C ARG A 53 -11.21 -18.64 -38.05
N ARG A 54 -12.39 -18.05 -37.78
CA ARG A 54 -12.63 -16.61 -37.91
C ARG A 54 -11.62 -15.85 -37.04
N SER A 55 -10.71 -15.13 -37.66
CA SER A 55 -9.77 -14.25 -37.00
C SER A 55 -10.51 -13.01 -36.47
N VAL A 56 -10.92 -13.04 -35.21
CA VAL A 56 -11.25 -11.81 -34.48
C VAL A 56 -9.99 -10.93 -34.47
N PRO A 57 -10.07 -9.63 -34.84
CA PRO A 57 -8.89 -8.77 -34.86
C PRO A 57 -8.40 -8.54 -33.43
N SER A 58 -7.33 -9.23 -33.06
CA SER A 58 -6.64 -9.05 -31.79
C SER A 58 -6.00 -7.65 -31.74
N SER A 59 -6.64 -6.72 -31.04
CA SER A 59 -6.06 -5.41 -30.75
C SER A 59 -4.69 -5.60 -30.07
N PRO A 60 -3.61 -4.98 -30.56
CA PRO A 60 -2.25 -5.22 -30.04
C PRO A 60 -2.06 -4.71 -28.60
N PHE A 61 -3.06 -4.07 -28.00
CA PHE A 61 -3.00 -3.48 -26.66
C PHE A 61 -3.63 -4.30 -25.53
N HIS A 62 -4.21 -5.48 -25.80
CA HIS A 62 -4.85 -6.30 -24.75
C HIS A 62 -3.93 -7.28 -24.01
N HIS A 63 -2.70 -7.54 -24.49
CA HIS A 63 -1.81 -8.55 -23.90
C HIS A 63 -0.86 -8.04 -22.80
N THR A 64 -1.31 -7.06 -22.01
CA THR A 64 -0.63 -6.68 -20.73
C THR A 64 -1.62 -6.20 -19.66
N ARG A 65 -2.92 -6.52 -19.80
CA ARG A 65 -3.97 -6.08 -18.86
C ARG A 65 -4.72 -7.23 -18.17
N VAL A 66 -4.00 -8.31 -17.85
CA VAL A 66 -4.36 -9.13 -16.68
C VAL A 66 -3.92 -8.31 -15.47
N ALA A 67 -4.77 -7.34 -15.09
CA ALA A 67 -4.52 -6.55 -13.91
C ALA A 67 -4.60 -7.48 -12.70
N ILE A 68 -3.70 -7.30 -11.75
CA ILE A 68 -3.63 -8.15 -10.56
C ILE A 68 -4.85 -7.96 -9.63
N THR A 69 -5.74 -7.01 -9.95
CA THR A 69 -6.98 -6.67 -9.25
C THR A 69 -8.21 -6.69 -10.18
N ASP A 70 -8.49 -7.80 -10.85
CA ASP A 70 -9.84 -8.07 -11.39
C ASP A 70 -10.80 -8.31 -10.21
N LEU A 71 -11.24 -7.19 -9.61
CA LEU A 71 -12.23 -7.12 -8.54
C LEU A 71 -13.63 -7.33 -9.13
N ASP A 72 -13.91 -8.57 -9.56
CA ASP A 72 -15.20 -9.06 -10.08
C ASP A 72 -16.30 -9.12 -8.98
N ILE A 73 -16.37 -8.07 -8.17
CA ILE A 73 -17.36 -7.85 -7.12
C ILE A 73 -18.54 -7.09 -7.75
N PRO A 74 -19.76 -7.66 -7.77
CA PRO A 74 -20.96 -6.95 -8.21
C PRO A 74 -21.15 -5.65 -7.43
N VAL A 75 -21.62 -4.58 -8.08
CA VAL A 75 -21.62 -3.22 -7.53
C VAL A 75 -22.30 -3.15 -6.15
N ASP A 76 -23.45 -3.80 -5.98
CA ASP A 76 -24.22 -3.80 -4.73
C ASP A 76 -23.52 -4.58 -3.59
N SER A 77 -22.66 -5.53 -3.96
CA SER A 77 -21.81 -6.32 -3.04
C SER A 77 -20.50 -5.64 -2.66
N ARG A 78 -20.19 -4.44 -3.18
CA ARG A 78 -18.96 -3.71 -2.86
C ARG A 78 -19.08 -3.07 -1.47
N ARG A 79 -18.11 -3.34 -0.61
CA ARG A 79 -17.98 -2.72 0.71
C ARG A 79 -17.63 -1.23 0.54
N LEU A 80 -18.07 -0.39 1.48
CA LEU A 80 -17.60 1.00 1.58
C LEU A 80 -16.11 0.99 1.94
N VAL A 81 -15.37 1.99 1.46
CA VAL A 81 -13.97 2.20 1.84
C VAL A 81 -13.81 3.53 2.58
N LEU A 82 -13.46 3.47 3.85
CA LEU A 82 -13.07 4.61 4.66
C LEU A 82 -11.55 4.77 4.59
N ILE A 83 -11.08 5.99 4.35
CA ILE A 83 -9.66 6.30 4.22
C ILE A 83 -9.24 7.12 5.43
N ASP A 84 -8.25 6.65 6.19
CA ASP A 84 -7.64 7.37 7.32
C ASP A 84 -6.82 8.53 6.77
N GLY A 85 -7.47 9.68 6.57
CA GLY A 85 -6.86 10.84 5.91
C GLY A 85 -5.64 11.37 6.64
N GLU A 86 -5.57 11.22 7.97
CA GLU A 86 -4.42 11.63 8.77
C GLU A 86 -3.19 10.74 8.49
N ASN A 87 -3.34 9.42 8.52
CA ASN A 87 -2.26 8.48 8.22
C ASN A 87 -1.87 8.49 6.73
N VAL A 88 -2.84 8.55 5.82
CA VAL A 88 -2.58 8.54 4.37
C VAL A 88 -1.93 9.83 3.90
N ALA A 89 -2.36 11.00 4.40
CA ALA A 89 -1.73 12.28 4.06
C ALA A 89 -0.27 12.34 4.54
N TYR A 90 0.04 11.77 5.71
CA TYR A 90 1.38 11.85 6.30
C TYR A 90 2.44 11.17 5.43
N ASN A 91 3.53 11.89 5.16
CA ASN A 91 4.71 11.42 4.44
C ASN A 91 5.89 11.27 5.40
N ASP A 92 6.22 10.02 5.73
CA ASP A 92 7.29 9.59 6.63
C ASP A 92 8.70 10.00 6.17
N ILE A 93 8.87 10.31 4.89
CA ILE A 93 10.14 10.77 4.31
C ILE A 93 10.38 12.28 4.54
N THR A 94 9.31 13.10 4.64
CA THR A 94 9.42 14.57 4.75
C THR A 94 8.86 15.16 6.05
N ASP A 95 8.17 14.37 6.87
CA ASP A 95 7.44 14.83 8.07
C ASP A 95 6.37 15.90 7.74
N GLU A 96 5.69 15.72 6.61
CA GLU A 96 4.62 16.60 6.12
C GLU A 96 3.31 15.81 5.86
N TYR A 97 2.16 16.48 5.98
CA TYR A 97 0.87 15.95 5.54
C TYR A 97 0.61 16.49 4.12
N ILE A 98 0.55 15.62 3.12
CA ILE A 98 0.46 15.99 1.69
C ILE A 98 -0.94 15.64 1.15
N ALA A 99 -1.70 16.64 0.71
CA ALA A 99 -3.09 16.46 0.29
C ALA A 99 -3.25 15.48 -0.89
N ASN A 100 -2.31 15.49 -1.85
CA ASN A 100 -2.31 14.57 -3.00
C ASN A 100 -2.36 13.09 -2.56
N ARG A 101 -1.71 12.69 -1.45
CA ARG A 101 -1.73 11.29 -1.00
C ARG A 101 -3.14 10.79 -0.68
N MET A 102 -3.97 11.61 -0.03
CA MET A 102 -5.39 11.29 0.20
C MET A 102 -6.17 11.16 -1.11
N TYR A 103 -5.94 12.06 -2.06
CA TYR A 103 -6.61 12.01 -3.37
C TYR A 103 -6.20 10.77 -4.19
N GLN A 104 -4.95 10.35 -4.11
CA GLN A 104 -4.44 9.15 -4.79
C GLN A 104 -5.06 7.88 -4.19
N ALA A 105 -5.20 7.80 -2.86
CA ALA A 105 -5.95 6.73 -2.21
C ALA A 105 -7.43 6.73 -2.65
N TYR A 106 -8.09 7.89 -2.57
CA TYR A 106 -9.50 8.04 -2.97
C TYR A 106 -9.73 7.62 -4.43
N GLN A 107 -8.91 8.10 -5.37
CA GLN A 107 -9.01 7.73 -6.78
C GLN A 107 -8.69 6.26 -7.03
N TRP A 108 -7.80 5.62 -6.26
CA TRP A 108 -7.54 4.19 -6.46
C TRP A 108 -8.83 3.37 -6.28
N PHE A 109 -9.61 3.65 -5.23
CA PHE A 109 -10.87 2.94 -4.99
C PHE A 109 -11.99 3.39 -5.94
N VAL A 110 -12.13 4.69 -6.21
CA VAL A 110 -13.17 5.22 -7.11
C VAL A 110 -12.96 4.80 -8.56
N ALA A 111 -11.71 4.77 -9.07
CA ALA A 111 -11.40 4.28 -10.42
C ALA A 111 -11.62 2.76 -10.59
N ASN A 112 -11.52 2.00 -9.50
CA ASN A 112 -11.95 0.60 -9.45
C ASN A 112 -13.47 0.44 -9.20
N GLY A 113 -14.22 1.55 -9.06
CA GLY A 113 -15.67 1.56 -8.90
C GLY A 113 -16.17 1.21 -7.49
N HIS A 114 -15.39 1.48 -6.45
CA HIS A 114 -15.84 1.43 -5.06
C HIS A 114 -16.30 2.81 -4.60
N ARG A 115 -17.25 2.84 -3.64
CA ARG A 115 -17.52 4.07 -2.87
C ARG A 115 -16.39 4.26 -1.86
N ALA A 116 -15.79 5.45 -1.85
CA ALA A 116 -14.75 5.83 -0.90
C ALA A 116 -15.12 7.14 -0.19
N VAL A 117 -14.73 7.27 1.08
CA VAL A 117 -14.83 8.50 1.88
C VAL A 117 -13.53 8.67 2.65
N VAL A 118 -12.96 9.88 2.63
CA VAL A 118 -11.79 10.22 3.45
C VAL A 118 -12.27 10.78 4.78
N LEU A 119 -11.92 10.12 5.89
CA LEU A 119 -12.12 10.67 7.22
C LEU A 119 -10.96 11.60 7.55
N CYS A 120 -11.24 12.84 7.97
CA CYS A 120 -10.20 13.82 8.32
C CYS A 120 -10.52 14.51 9.65
N PRO A 121 -9.58 14.56 10.62
CA PRO A 121 -9.68 15.49 11.75
C PRO A 121 -9.75 16.94 11.24
N GLU A 122 -10.59 17.78 11.84
CA GLU A 122 -10.78 19.18 11.40
C GLU A 122 -9.47 19.97 11.27
N TYR A 123 -8.54 19.82 12.22
CA TYR A 123 -7.25 20.51 12.20
C TYR A 123 -6.33 20.11 11.04
N LEU A 124 -6.52 18.92 10.44
CA LEU A 124 -5.65 18.40 9.38
C LEU A 124 -5.63 19.36 8.18
N SER A 125 -6.76 20.02 7.91
CA SER A 125 -6.91 21.09 6.92
C SER A 125 -5.83 22.19 7.00
N ARG A 126 -5.29 22.45 8.20
CA ARG A 126 -4.25 23.48 8.46
C ARG A 126 -2.82 22.95 8.34
N LYS A 127 -2.64 21.63 8.32
CA LYS A 127 -1.36 20.92 8.26
C LYS A 127 -1.05 20.40 6.84
N LEU A 128 -2.05 20.38 5.96
CA LEU A 128 -1.95 19.86 4.60
C LEU A 128 -1.17 20.79 3.65
N SER A 129 -0.16 20.25 2.98
CA SER A 129 0.52 20.88 1.85
C SER A 129 -0.11 20.46 0.50
N GLY A 130 -0.10 21.40 -0.45
CA GLY A 130 -0.66 21.22 -1.79
C GLY A 130 -2.17 21.43 -1.89
N GLN A 131 -2.73 21.06 -3.05
CA GLN A 131 -4.17 21.10 -3.36
C GLN A 131 -4.56 19.83 -4.11
N THR A 132 -5.84 19.48 -4.08
CA THR A 132 -6.40 18.31 -4.79
C THR A 132 -7.63 18.69 -5.60
N PRO A 133 -8.01 17.89 -6.62
CA PRO A 133 -9.37 17.86 -7.12
C PRO A 133 -10.37 17.49 -6.02
N TYR A 134 -11.67 17.61 -6.33
CA TYR A 134 -12.73 17.18 -5.44
C TYR A 134 -12.64 15.68 -5.09
N MET A 135 -12.82 15.38 -3.81
CA MET A 135 -12.98 14.04 -3.26
C MET A 135 -13.97 14.11 -2.10
N GLN A 136 -14.64 13.00 -1.77
CA GLN A 136 -15.59 12.98 -0.66
C GLN A 136 -14.83 12.91 0.68
N ILE A 137 -14.90 13.98 1.47
CA ILE A 137 -14.29 14.09 2.80
C ILE A 137 -15.40 14.19 3.86
N GLU A 138 -15.27 13.43 4.94
CA GLU A 138 -16.07 13.54 6.17
C GLU A 138 -15.17 14.16 7.25
N VAL A 139 -15.52 15.35 7.73
CA VAL A 139 -14.72 16.11 8.69
C VAL A 139 -15.13 15.76 10.11
N ILE A 140 -14.18 15.20 10.87
CA ILE A 140 -14.37 14.83 12.28
C ILE A 140 -13.93 16.00 13.16
N THR A 141 -14.91 16.63 13.81
CA THR A 141 -14.71 17.72 14.78
C THR A 141 -14.36 17.17 16.17
N ASN A 142 -13.95 18.04 17.10
CA ASN A 142 -13.62 17.70 18.49
C ASN A 142 -12.42 16.75 18.68
N ILE A 143 -11.57 16.57 17.67
CA ILE A 143 -10.24 15.94 17.80
C ILE A 143 -9.20 17.05 17.98
N GLU A 144 -8.37 16.97 19.01
CA GLU A 144 -7.34 17.99 19.28
C GLU A 144 -6.06 17.77 18.46
N ASP A 145 -5.44 18.87 18.03
CA ASP A 145 -4.15 18.90 17.31
C ASP A 145 -2.94 18.72 18.27
N GLY A 146 -3.07 17.80 19.23
CA GLY A 146 -2.08 17.53 20.28
C GLY A 146 -1.06 16.44 19.92
N HIS A 147 -1.28 15.71 18.82
CA HIS A 147 -0.51 14.54 18.44
C HIS A 147 0.67 14.91 17.52
N GLN A 148 1.89 14.54 17.95
CA GLN A 148 3.12 14.79 17.19
C GLN A 148 3.15 14.04 15.86
N ASN A 149 2.53 12.85 15.79
CA ASN A 149 2.37 12.08 14.58
C ASN A 149 0.96 11.51 14.47
N HIS A 150 0.55 11.15 13.25
CA HIS A 150 -0.72 10.47 12.99
C HIS A 150 -0.89 9.21 13.86
N SER A 151 0.20 8.49 14.12
CA SER A 151 0.20 7.14 14.71
C SER A 151 -0.23 7.10 16.18
N THR A 152 -0.36 8.24 16.85
CA THR A 152 -0.67 8.34 18.29
C THR A 152 -2.03 8.97 18.59
N ASN A 153 -2.83 9.30 17.57
CA ASN A 153 -4.14 9.93 17.71
C ASN A 153 -5.24 8.92 18.09
N VAL A 154 -5.36 8.64 19.40
CA VAL A 154 -6.31 7.67 19.96
C VAL A 154 -7.78 8.09 19.80
N PRO A 155 -8.19 9.36 19.95
CA PRO A 155 -9.58 9.76 19.70
C PRO A 155 -10.01 9.47 18.25
N PHE A 156 -9.19 9.86 17.26
CA PHE A 156 -9.50 9.62 15.85
C PHE A 156 -9.38 8.13 15.47
N GLU A 157 -8.43 7.39 16.06
CA GLU A 157 -8.33 5.93 15.92
C GLU A 157 -9.66 5.24 16.25
N ARG A 158 -10.28 5.59 17.38
CA ARG A 158 -11.60 5.06 17.76
C ARG A 158 -12.69 5.51 16.78
N THR A 159 -12.71 6.77 16.35
CA THR A 159 -13.70 7.24 15.37
C THR A 159 -13.62 6.47 14.05
N VAL A 160 -12.41 6.24 13.51
CA VAL A 160 -12.20 5.48 12.27
C VAL A 160 -12.72 4.04 12.40
N LEU A 161 -12.46 3.38 13.54
CA LEU A 161 -12.91 2.02 13.80
C LEU A 161 -14.42 1.93 14.03
N GLN A 162 -15.01 2.82 14.83
CA GLN A 162 -16.45 2.88 15.08
C GLN A 162 -17.22 3.11 13.77
N ARG A 163 -16.80 4.10 12.97
CA ARG A 163 -17.42 4.42 11.69
C ARG A 163 -17.33 3.26 10.69
N ALA A 164 -16.24 2.49 10.75
CA ALA A 164 -16.06 1.28 9.95
C ALA A 164 -16.89 0.08 10.45
N ASP A 165 -17.40 0.11 11.68
CA ASP A 165 -18.37 -0.89 12.16
C ASP A 165 -19.79 -0.51 11.74
N GLU A 166 -20.19 0.75 11.99
CA GLU A 166 -21.50 1.31 11.61
C GLU A 166 -21.83 1.13 10.13
N ASP A 167 -20.89 1.45 9.24
CA ASP A 167 -21.06 1.37 7.78
C ASP A 167 -20.63 0.00 7.19
N GLU A 168 -20.29 -0.98 8.05
CA GLU A 168 -19.64 -2.25 7.70
C GLU A 168 -18.42 -2.08 6.76
N ALA A 169 -17.64 -1.02 6.91
CA ALA A 169 -16.65 -0.59 5.92
C ALA A 169 -15.29 -1.32 6.00
N ALA A 170 -14.55 -1.26 4.89
CA ALA A 170 -13.10 -1.46 4.88
C ALA A 170 -12.39 -0.14 5.24
N ILE A 171 -11.20 -0.23 5.85
CA ILE A 171 -10.37 0.91 6.22
C ILE A 171 -9.08 0.90 5.38
N VAL A 172 -8.61 2.05 4.93
CA VAL A 172 -7.26 2.22 4.34
C VAL A 172 -6.40 2.98 5.35
N SER A 173 -5.45 2.28 6.00
CA SER A 173 -4.55 2.85 7.00
C SER A 173 -3.38 1.90 7.31
N GLU A 174 -2.20 2.48 7.57
CA GLU A 174 -1.03 1.84 8.19
C GLU A 174 -0.97 2.09 9.72
N ARG A 175 -2.02 2.66 10.32
CA ARG A 175 -2.16 2.82 11.78
C ARG A 175 -2.18 1.44 12.44
N SER A 176 -1.54 1.31 13.60
CA SER A 176 -1.48 0.05 14.35
C SER A 176 -2.78 -0.29 15.11
N PHE A 177 -3.70 0.67 15.22
CA PHE A 177 -4.98 0.58 15.95
C PHE A 177 -4.84 0.09 17.40
N SER A 178 -3.69 0.36 18.04
CA SER A 178 -3.25 -0.36 19.24
C SER A 178 -4.03 -0.03 20.52
N SER A 179 -4.74 1.09 20.55
CA SER A 179 -5.50 1.55 21.74
C SER A 179 -6.94 1.04 21.73
N SER A 180 -7.51 0.80 20.55
CA SER A 180 -8.85 0.21 20.38
C SER A 180 -8.82 -1.22 19.76
N TYR A 181 -7.65 -1.85 19.61
CA TYR A 181 -7.47 -3.17 19.00
C TYR A 181 -8.35 -4.29 19.60
N GLY A 182 -8.49 -4.30 20.93
CA GLY A 182 -9.28 -5.32 21.64
C GLY A 182 -10.79 -5.16 21.50
N GLU A 183 -11.24 -3.94 21.18
CA GLU A 183 -12.65 -3.56 21.00
C GLU A 183 -13.11 -3.89 19.58
N TYR A 184 -12.27 -3.60 18.57
CA TYR A 184 -12.59 -3.76 17.14
C TYR A 184 -11.73 -4.85 16.46
N LEU A 185 -11.47 -5.94 17.18
CA LEU A 185 -10.51 -6.99 16.81
C LEU A 185 -10.72 -7.56 15.40
N ASP A 186 -11.97 -7.80 15.02
CA ASP A 186 -12.33 -8.37 13.72
C ASP A 186 -12.25 -7.34 12.58
N ILE A 187 -12.38 -6.05 12.88
CA ILE A 187 -12.13 -4.97 11.91
C ILE A 187 -10.64 -4.92 11.60
N VAL A 188 -9.78 -4.84 12.63
CA VAL A 188 -8.33 -4.70 12.43
C VAL A 188 -7.72 -5.95 11.78
N LYS A 189 -8.27 -7.14 12.05
CA LYS A 189 -7.81 -8.41 11.45
C LYS A 189 -8.35 -8.72 10.05
N ASN A 190 -9.50 -8.17 9.65
CA ASN A 190 -10.16 -8.59 8.41
C ASN A 190 -10.64 -7.45 7.49
N ARG A 191 -10.60 -6.18 7.92
CA ARG A 191 -11.14 -5.03 7.18
C ARG A 191 -10.13 -3.89 6.95
N VAL A 192 -8.91 -3.94 7.48
CA VAL A 192 -7.86 -2.93 7.26
C VAL A 192 -7.01 -3.29 6.03
N ILE A 193 -6.82 -2.31 5.15
CA ILE A 193 -6.04 -2.39 3.91
C ILE A 193 -4.80 -1.52 4.10
N GLY A 194 -3.65 -2.17 4.29
CA GLY A 194 -2.35 -1.52 4.24
C GLY A 194 -2.02 -1.01 2.84
N PHE A 195 -1.06 -0.09 2.74
CA PHE A 195 -0.66 0.55 1.49
C PHE A 195 0.81 0.98 1.52
N SER A 196 1.36 1.29 0.34
CA SER A 196 2.64 2.00 0.24
C SER A 196 2.58 3.10 -0.81
N PHE A 197 3.44 4.10 -0.69
CA PHE A 197 3.63 5.12 -1.72
C PHE A 197 4.99 4.94 -2.39
N PHE A 198 5.02 5.02 -3.72
CA PHE A 198 6.25 5.22 -4.47
C PHE A 198 6.12 6.52 -5.27
N ARG A 199 6.85 7.54 -4.84
CA ARG A 199 6.64 8.94 -5.23
C ARG A 199 5.21 9.36 -4.89
N GLU A 200 4.43 9.83 -5.87
CA GLU A 200 3.06 10.29 -5.70
C GLU A 200 2.01 9.17 -5.85
N SER A 201 2.37 8.01 -6.40
CA SER A 201 1.44 6.91 -6.64
C SER A 201 1.27 6.01 -5.41
N ILE A 202 0.03 5.72 -5.05
CA ILE A 202 -0.31 4.69 -4.05
C ILE A 202 -0.30 3.28 -4.65
N PHE A 203 0.12 2.30 -3.86
CA PHE A 203 0.15 0.88 -4.18
C PHE A 203 -0.62 0.12 -3.10
N ILE A 204 -1.75 -0.46 -3.49
CA ILE A 204 -2.56 -1.35 -2.66
C ILE A 204 -2.18 -2.82 -2.96
N PRO A 205 -1.82 -3.63 -1.95
CA PRO A 205 -1.50 -5.04 -2.12
C PRO A 205 -2.77 -5.89 -2.32
N VAL A 206 -2.65 -7.01 -3.04
CA VAL A 206 -3.76 -7.98 -3.21
C VAL A 206 -3.95 -8.92 -2.03
N ASP A 207 -2.92 -9.08 -1.22
CA ASP A 207 -2.90 -9.82 0.03
C ASP A 207 -2.45 -8.88 1.18
N PRO A 208 -3.29 -7.93 1.65
CA PRO A 208 -2.89 -6.97 2.69
C PRO A 208 -2.44 -7.61 4.00
N TYR A 209 -2.95 -8.81 4.31
CA TYR A 209 -2.56 -9.64 5.45
C TYR A 209 -1.61 -10.78 5.08
N GLY A 210 -1.08 -10.77 3.86
CA GLY A 210 -0.37 -11.89 3.24
C GLY A 210 -1.27 -13.11 3.00
N ARG A 211 -0.66 -14.17 2.44
CA ARG A 211 -1.32 -15.41 1.96
C ARG A 211 -2.23 -16.16 2.94
N ALA A 212 -2.21 -15.83 4.23
CA ALA A 212 -2.95 -16.52 5.28
C ALA A 212 -4.12 -15.70 5.86
N GLY A 213 -4.23 -14.42 5.52
CA GLY A 213 -5.39 -13.59 5.83
C GLY A 213 -6.29 -13.39 4.59
N PRO A 214 -7.31 -12.52 4.69
CA PRO A 214 -8.23 -12.26 3.58
C PRO A 214 -7.52 -11.52 2.43
N TRP A 215 -7.89 -11.88 1.20
CA TRP A 215 -7.44 -11.18 0.00
C TRP A 215 -8.20 -9.85 -0.15
N LEU A 216 -7.62 -8.88 -0.87
CA LEU A 216 -8.22 -7.56 -1.11
C LEU A 216 -9.66 -7.65 -1.64
N ARG A 217 -9.94 -8.63 -2.52
CA ARG A 217 -11.29 -8.90 -3.07
C ARG A 217 -12.32 -9.35 -2.02
N GLU A 218 -11.87 -9.98 -0.94
CA GLU A 218 -12.73 -10.47 0.15
C GLU A 218 -12.98 -9.33 1.15
N ILE A 219 -11.94 -8.55 1.48
CA ILE A 219 -12.06 -7.31 2.27
C ILE A 219 -13.04 -6.33 1.63
N LEU A 220 -12.90 -6.10 0.32
CA LEU A 220 -13.69 -5.14 -0.46
C LEU A 220 -15.10 -5.64 -0.85
N ARG A 221 -15.48 -6.85 -0.45
CA ARG A 221 -16.82 -7.40 -0.61
C ARG A 221 -17.55 -7.35 0.74
N LYS A 222 -18.85 -7.06 0.71
CA LYS A 222 -19.76 -7.21 1.86
C LYS A 222 -19.88 -8.67 2.28
#